data_AF-A0A821QD98-F1
#
_entry.id   AF-A0A821QD98-F1
#
_cell.length_a   1.000
_cell.length_b   1.000
_cell.length_c   1.000
_cell.angle_alpha   90.00
_cell.angle_beta   90.00
_cell.angle_gamma   90.00
#
_symmetry.space_group_name_H-M   'P 1'
#
loop_
_entity.id
_entity.type
_entity.pdbx_description
1 polymer ?
#
loop_
_entity_poly.entity_id
_entity_poly.type
_entity_poly.pdbx_seq_one_letter_code
_entity_poly.pdbx_strand_id
1 'polypeptide(L)'
;ESALEVFRAHLTPSAISTTYPQSISYDDTNHAIIPSSISIDWIGQNLYLSDVVHGCIWVSKNDGRYAAKLITNIESPWVVTVNPILGIIYFINYETTYIGDSNQHGVAIESAYMNGENRTILVDTDIIYPTDLVIDFYHNYRVYWTDEKKESIESMNYDGTDRIVIAHIGIHAPHSLDIFGSHLYWIHRDNRSLYMIEKFGRGISTLVLDKLESPLFVRIYHPLKQIQSGPNPCATANCSHLCVLKPMSQYECICPFNTTIQQDTRTCNAPIVAARENVVQCNCLHGKCVYHVDENSHSQLTGCVCLPGYKGTNCDTRSEPSILTGHKFGIVIAVVVGLLLISLLTFGLIQLKRKGKLQSISNIQLPTGVRTTMNNIRNFITRSTNINIVRFQRSQSSAARDMSTIESPPVFANPMFSATASNQPAQVSASPSEPAKLNIETYPPPSKPTRKGAPTSPPRRQVHFDPQSKETDHDKANLVVRSSSSSDA
;
A
#
# COMPACT_ATOMS: atom_id res chain seq x y z
N GLU A 1 9.98 15.36 11.67
CA GLU A 1 9.43 14.14 11.04
C GLU A 1 8.02 14.43 10.55
N SER A 2 7.68 13.99 9.34
CA SER A 2 6.28 13.83 8.93
C SER A 2 5.84 12.44 9.37
N ALA A 3 4.96 12.35 10.36
CA ALA A 3 4.31 11.09 10.69
C ALA A 3 3.59 10.59 9.44
N LEU A 4 3.82 9.33 9.05
CA LEU A 4 3.15 8.75 7.91
C LEU A 4 1.73 8.36 8.30
N GLU A 5 0.81 9.31 8.18
CA GLU A 5 -0.59 9.12 8.53
C GLU A 5 -1.27 8.26 7.46
N VAL A 6 -1.41 6.96 7.74
CA VAL A 6 -2.14 6.03 6.87
C VAL A 6 -3.62 6.13 7.14
N PHE A 7 -4.39 6.36 6.09
CA PHE A 7 -5.84 6.50 6.17
C PHE A 7 -6.57 5.34 5.52
N ARG A 8 -7.61 4.88 6.21
CA ARG A 8 -8.59 3.94 5.67
C ARG A 8 -9.54 4.71 4.75
N ALA A 9 -9.62 4.32 3.48
CA ALA A 9 -10.66 4.80 2.57
C ALA A 9 -12.04 4.33 3.07
N HIS A 10 -12.70 5.13 3.90
CA HIS A 10 -13.95 4.75 4.54
C HIS A 10 -15.16 5.01 3.61
N LEU A 11 -15.17 4.27 2.50
CA LEU A 11 -16.30 4.16 1.58
C LEU A 11 -17.49 3.57 2.34
N THR A 12 -18.41 4.43 2.79
CA THR A 12 -19.69 3.99 3.35
C THR A 12 -20.63 3.66 2.19
N PRO A 13 -21.60 2.74 2.35
CA PRO A 13 -22.60 2.48 1.30
C PRO A 13 -23.33 3.76 0.84
N SER A 14 -23.54 4.72 1.73
CA SER A 14 -24.07 6.06 1.43
C SER A 14 -23.12 6.97 0.63
N ALA A 15 -21.81 6.71 0.63
CA ALA A 15 -20.82 7.36 -0.24
C ALA A 15 -20.54 6.54 -1.53
N ILE A 16 -21.05 5.31 -1.61
CA ILE A 16 -21.17 4.55 -2.86
C ILE A 16 -22.44 5.00 -3.60
N SER A 17 -23.50 5.42 -2.89
CA SER A 17 -24.69 6.05 -3.46
C SER A 17 -24.41 7.31 -4.29
N THR A 18 -23.22 7.89 -4.17
CA THR A 18 -22.83 9.14 -4.83
C THR A 18 -21.92 8.91 -6.04
N THR A 19 -21.83 7.66 -6.50
CA THR A 19 -21.43 7.29 -7.85
C THR A 19 -22.09 5.95 -8.13
N TYR A 20 -23.13 5.92 -8.97
CA TYR A 20 -23.69 4.63 -9.39
C TYR A 20 -22.57 3.74 -9.92
N PRO A 21 -22.35 2.53 -9.37
CA PRO A 21 -21.26 1.67 -9.80
C PRO A 21 -21.48 1.33 -11.26
N GLN A 22 -20.62 1.86 -12.13
CA GLN A 22 -20.73 1.65 -13.56
C GLN A 22 -20.22 0.26 -13.90
N SER A 23 -21.08 -0.57 -14.49
CA SER A 23 -20.62 -1.77 -15.16
C SER A 23 -19.74 -1.41 -16.34
N ILE A 24 -18.59 -2.07 -16.44
CA ILE A 24 -17.79 -2.11 -17.66
C ILE A 24 -18.29 -3.34 -18.41
N SER A 25 -19.06 -3.10 -19.47
CA SER A 25 -19.57 -4.15 -20.35
C SER A 25 -18.77 -4.17 -21.64
N TYR A 26 -18.62 -5.37 -22.20
CA TYR A 26 -17.88 -5.60 -23.44
C TYR A 26 -18.78 -5.76 -24.68
N ASP A 27 -20.11 -5.73 -24.53
CA ASP A 27 -21.04 -5.78 -25.67
C ASP A 27 -22.37 -5.06 -25.39
N ASP A 28 -23.15 -4.84 -26.44
CA ASP A 28 -24.45 -4.17 -26.38
C ASP A 28 -25.52 -4.98 -25.62
N THR A 29 -25.25 -6.25 -25.28
CA THR A 29 -26.13 -7.10 -24.45
C THR A 29 -25.85 -6.98 -22.95
N ASN A 30 -25.02 -6.01 -22.54
CA ASN A 30 -24.67 -5.73 -21.15
C ASN A 30 -23.94 -6.88 -20.43
N HIS A 31 -23.23 -7.77 -21.16
CA HIS A 31 -22.37 -8.74 -20.48
C HIS A 31 -21.23 -8.01 -19.76
N ALA A 32 -21.13 -8.20 -18.45
CA ALA A 32 -20.18 -7.49 -17.60
C ALA A 32 -18.82 -8.20 -17.55
N ILE A 33 -17.74 -7.41 -17.54
CA ILE A 33 -16.42 -7.88 -17.13
C ILE A 33 -16.45 -8.16 -15.62
N ILE A 34 -15.81 -9.25 -15.17
CA ILE A 34 -15.68 -9.59 -13.75
C ILE A 34 -14.20 -9.43 -13.36
N PRO A 35 -13.76 -8.20 -13.03
CA PRO A 35 -12.35 -7.94 -12.80
C PRO A 35 -11.87 -8.53 -11.47
N SER A 36 -10.78 -9.28 -11.51
CA SER A 36 -10.03 -9.72 -10.32
C SER A 36 -9.02 -8.66 -9.87
N SER A 37 -8.50 -7.86 -10.81
CA SER A 37 -7.63 -6.72 -10.54
C SER A 37 -7.78 -5.62 -11.60
N ILE A 38 -7.31 -4.43 -11.28
CA ILE A 38 -7.37 -3.23 -12.12
C ILE A 38 -6.04 -2.47 -12.08
N SER A 39 -5.61 -1.98 -13.24
CA SER A 39 -4.51 -1.03 -13.36
C SER A 39 -4.90 0.14 -14.27
N ILE A 40 -4.25 1.29 -14.10
CA ILE A 40 -4.61 2.55 -14.77
C ILE A 40 -3.41 3.03 -15.57
N ASP A 41 -3.63 3.25 -16.87
CA ASP A 41 -2.74 4.03 -17.73
C ASP A 41 -3.17 5.50 -17.69
N TRP A 42 -2.44 6.30 -16.89
CA TRP A 42 -2.65 7.75 -16.77
C TRP A 42 -2.09 8.55 -17.96
N ILE A 43 -1.36 7.91 -18.88
CA ILE A 43 -0.76 8.56 -20.04
C ILE A 43 -1.69 8.39 -21.26
N GLY A 44 -2.00 7.17 -21.66
CA GLY A 44 -2.93 6.84 -22.75
C GLY A 44 -4.42 6.94 -22.38
N GLN A 45 -4.73 7.14 -21.09
CA GLN A 45 -6.08 7.31 -20.52
C GLN A 45 -6.96 6.07 -20.66
N ASN A 46 -6.42 4.91 -20.27
CA ASN A 46 -7.07 3.60 -20.36
C ASN A 46 -7.02 2.81 -19.03
N LEU A 47 -8.03 1.96 -18.79
CA LEU A 47 -8.07 0.98 -17.70
C LEU A 47 -7.69 -0.39 -18.24
N TYR A 48 -6.93 -1.15 -17.45
CA TYR A 48 -6.55 -2.53 -17.73
C TYR A 48 -7.14 -3.43 -16.63
N LEU A 49 -7.82 -4.51 -17.01
CA LEU A 49 -8.59 -5.36 -16.11
C LEU A 49 -8.21 -6.83 -16.32
N SER A 50 -7.81 -7.53 -15.26
CA SER A 50 -7.64 -8.99 -15.32
C SER A 50 -8.98 -9.68 -15.04
N ASP A 51 -9.34 -10.68 -15.85
CA ASP A 51 -10.60 -11.40 -15.76
C ASP A 51 -10.33 -12.91 -15.75
N VAL A 52 -10.32 -13.48 -14.54
CA VAL A 52 -10.12 -14.93 -14.32
C VAL A 52 -11.27 -15.76 -14.92
N VAL A 53 -12.50 -15.22 -14.95
CA VAL A 53 -13.67 -15.95 -15.45
C VAL A 53 -13.58 -16.15 -16.96
N HIS A 54 -13.07 -15.14 -17.68
CA HIS A 54 -12.93 -15.18 -19.14
C HIS A 54 -11.51 -15.51 -19.63
N GLY A 55 -10.56 -15.78 -18.73
CA GLY A 55 -9.18 -16.17 -19.06
C GLY A 55 -8.43 -15.11 -19.89
N CYS A 56 -8.65 -13.82 -19.59
CA CYS A 56 -8.11 -12.73 -20.38
C CYS A 56 -7.80 -11.44 -19.60
N ILE A 57 -7.05 -10.55 -20.24
CA ILE A 57 -6.88 -9.17 -19.82
C ILE A 57 -7.61 -8.26 -20.82
N TRP A 58 -8.46 -7.40 -20.28
CA TRP A 58 -9.21 -6.40 -21.02
C TRP A 58 -8.53 -5.02 -20.93
N VAL A 59 -8.83 -4.17 -21.91
CA VAL A 59 -8.62 -2.72 -21.85
C VAL A 59 -9.93 -1.98 -22.10
N SER A 60 -10.10 -0.82 -21.49
CA SER A 60 -11.17 0.14 -21.79
C SER A 60 -10.67 1.58 -21.59
N LYS A 61 -11.48 2.59 -21.94
CA LYS A 61 -11.17 3.98 -21.57
C LYS A 61 -11.28 4.20 -20.05
N ASN A 62 -10.65 5.26 -19.55
CA ASN A 62 -10.76 5.68 -18.14
C ASN A 62 -12.20 5.97 -17.67
N ASP A 63 -13.14 6.20 -18.59
CA ASP A 63 -14.58 6.34 -18.33
C ASP A 63 -15.38 5.04 -18.54
N GLY A 64 -14.71 3.90 -18.71
CA GLY A 64 -15.32 2.58 -18.89
C GLY A 64 -15.93 2.33 -20.28
N ARG A 65 -15.81 3.25 -21.25
CA ARG A 65 -16.21 2.99 -22.64
C ARG A 65 -15.25 2.05 -23.35
N TYR A 66 -15.79 1.35 -24.35
CA TYR A 66 -15.04 0.56 -25.34
C TYR A 66 -14.15 -0.51 -24.71
N ALA A 67 -14.72 -1.61 -24.23
CA ALA A 67 -13.91 -2.75 -23.78
C ALA A 67 -13.39 -3.57 -24.97
N ALA A 68 -12.13 -4.00 -24.90
CA ALA A 68 -11.49 -4.89 -25.86
C ALA A 68 -10.63 -5.94 -25.12
N LYS A 69 -10.57 -7.18 -25.62
CA LYS A 69 -9.64 -8.21 -25.10
C LYS A 69 -8.26 -7.96 -25.70
N LEU A 70 -7.23 -7.85 -24.86
CA LEU A 70 -5.84 -7.68 -25.29
C LEU A 70 -5.08 -9.00 -25.29
N ILE A 71 -5.08 -9.67 -24.14
CA ILE A 71 -4.34 -10.91 -23.93
C ILE A 71 -5.37 -11.98 -23.60
N THR A 72 -5.40 -13.04 -24.39
CA THR A 72 -6.32 -14.17 -24.27
C THR A 72 -5.54 -15.45 -24.04
N ASN A 73 -6.24 -16.55 -23.73
CA ASN A 73 -5.63 -17.84 -23.40
C ASN A 73 -4.64 -17.67 -22.22
N ILE A 74 -5.08 -16.96 -21.20
CA ILE A 74 -4.46 -16.93 -19.87
C ILE A 74 -5.35 -17.81 -18.99
N GLU A 75 -4.80 -18.77 -18.26
CA GLU A 75 -5.66 -19.71 -17.52
C GLU A 75 -6.29 -19.04 -16.29
N SER A 76 -5.51 -18.30 -15.51
CA SER A 76 -6.01 -17.52 -14.39
C SER A 76 -5.17 -16.24 -14.19
N PRO A 77 -5.49 -15.16 -14.95
CA PRO A 77 -4.85 -13.86 -14.77
C PRO A 77 -5.32 -13.22 -13.45
N TRP A 78 -4.48 -13.26 -12.42
CA TRP A 78 -4.83 -12.78 -11.07
C TRP A 78 -4.71 -11.24 -10.96
N VAL A 79 -3.50 -10.74 -10.76
CA VAL A 79 -3.21 -9.29 -10.67
C VAL A 79 -2.58 -8.79 -11.96
N VAL A 80 -2.92 -7.55 -12.33
CA VAL A 80 -2.40 -6.84 -13.50
C VAL A 80 -1.81 -5.48 -13.08
N THR A 81 -0.67 -5.10 -13.64
CA THR A 81 -0.07 -3.78 -13.44
C THR A 81 0.58 -3.26 -14.73
N VAL A 82 0.45 -1.98 -15.04
CA VAL A 82 0.95 -1.38 -16.30
C VAL A 82 2.07 -0.38 -16.06
N ASN A 83 3.04 -0.39 -16.98
CA ASN A 83 4.06 0.64 -17.13
C ASN A 83 3.83 1.40 -18.45
N PRO A 84 3.06 2.50 -18.43
CA PRO A 84 2.75 3.26 -19.63
C PRO A 84 3.97 3.99 -20.22
N ILE A 85 5.02 4.22 -19.43
CA ILE A 85 6.26 4.86 -19.90
C ILE A 85 7.06 3.91 -20.79
N LEU A 86 7.05 2.60 -20.48
CA LEU A 86 7.67 1.56 -21.30
C LEU A 86 6.71 0.93 -22.33
N GLY A 87 5.40 1.14 -22.20
CA GLY A 87 4.39 0.45 -23.02
C GLY A 87 4.26 -1.04 -22.70
N ILE A 88 4.52 -1.44 -21.45
CA ILE A 88 4.57 -2.83 -20.99
C ILE A 88 3.50 -3.08 -19.92
N ILE A 89 2.87 -4.25 -19.98
CA ILE A 89 1.96 -4.79 -18.98
C ILE A 89 2.61 -5.99 -18.29
N TYR A 90 2.40 -6.12 -16.98
CA TYR A 90 2.84 -7.26 -16.16
C TYR A 90 1.63 -7.89 -15.48
N PHE A 91 1.61 -9.21 -15.37
CA PHE A 91 0.53 -9.93 -14.71
C PHE A 91 1.01 -11.24 -14.09
N ILE A 92 0.28 -11.69 -13.06
CA ILE A 92 0.41 -13.04 -12.51
C ILE A 92 -0.57 -13.95 -13.25
N ASN A 93 -0.07 -15.05 -13.79
CA ASN A 93 -0.87 -16.13 -14.36
C ASN A 93 -0.71 -17.39 -13.51
N TYR A 94 -1.81 -17.94 -13.01
CA TYR A 94 -1.84 -19.26 -12.39
C TYR A 94 -2.29 -20.31 -13.42
N GLU A 95 -1.37 -21.16 -13.88
CA GLU A 95 -1.68 -22.32 -14.71
C GLU A 95 -2.01 -23.54 -13.82
N THR A 96 -3.06 -24.28 -14.17
CA THR A 96 -3.51 -25.51 -13.51
C THR A 96 -3.19 -26.75 -14.34
N THR A 97 -2.18 -26.68 -15.20
CA THR A 97 -1.62 -27.86 -15.87
C THR A 97 -0.82 -28.71 -14.87
N TYR A 98 -1.32 -29.92 -14.62
CA TYR A 98 -0.57 -30.95 -13.90
C TYR A 98 0.64 -31.39 -14.73
N ILE A 99 1.82 -30.85 -14.43
CA ILE A 99 3.09 -31.33 -15.00
C ILE A 99 3.53 -32.59 -14.24
N GLY A 100 2.92 -33.73 -14.60
CA GLY A 100 3.24 -35.07 -14.06
C GLY A 100 2.68 -35.34 -12.65
N ASP A 101 3.25 -36.34 -11.97
CA ASP A 101 2.88 -36.74 -10.59
C ASP A 101 3.27 -35.71 -9.51
N SER A 102 3.90 -34.59 -9.89
CA SER A 102 4.21 -33.48 -9.02
C SER A 102 3.10 -32.41 -9.08
N ASN A 103 2.43 -32.16 -7.95
CA ASN A 103 1.50 -31.05 -7.74
C ASN A 103 2.21 -29.67 -7.72
N GLN A 104 2.99 -29.34 -8.74
CA GLN A 104 3.44 -27.97 -8.99
C GLN A 104 2.38 -27.26 -9.82
N HIS A 105 1.76 -26.25 -9.23
CA HIS A 105 0.94 -25.29 -9.95
C HIS A 105 1.88 -24.43 -10.82
N GLY A 106 1.58 -24.29 -12.11
CA GLY A 106 2.39 -23.51 -13.04
C GLY A 106 2.14 -22.02 -12.86
N VAL A 107 2.62 -21.43 -11.76
CA VAL A 107 2.47 -19.99 -11.54
C VAL A 107 3.63 -19.20 -12.15
N ALA A 108 3.28 -18.18 -12.94
CA ALA A 108 4.24 -17.31 -13.59
C ALA A 108 3.95 -15.82 -13.37
N ILE A 109 5.01 -15.02 -13.29
CA ILE A 109 4.93 -13.58 -13.56
C ILE A 109 5.31 -13.39 -15.03
N GLU A 110 4.36 -12.86 -15.78
CA GLU A 110 4.49 -12.63 -17.22
C GLU A 110 4.49 -11.13 -17.54
N SER A 111 5.03 -10.80 -18.70
CA SER A 111 4.93 -9.48 -19.30
C SER A 111 4.48 -9.56 -20.76
N ALA A 112 3.90 -8.47 -21.26
CA ALA A 112 3.62 -8.26 -22.68
C ALA A 112 3.71 -6.76 -22.98
N TYR A 113 3.61 -6.39 -24.25
CA TYR A 113 3.33 -5.00 -24.62
C TYR A 113 1.88 -4.65 -24.25
N MET A 114 1.57 -3.37 -24.03
CA MET A 114 0.22 -2.92 -23.61
C MET A 114 -0.87 -3.05 -24.70
N ASN A 115 -0.54 -3.60 -25.87
CA ASN A 115 -1.47 -4.09 -26.89
C ASN A 115 -1.66 -5.64 -26.86
N GLY A 116 -0.94 -6.34 -26.00
CA GLY A 116 -0.94 -7.80 -25.86
C GLY A 116 0.11 -8.56 -26.70
N GLU A 117 0.88 -7.87 -27.55
CA GLU A 117 1.97 -8.51 -28.30
C GLU A 117 3.19 -8.85 -27.42
N ASN A 118 4.06 -9.71 -27.94
CA ASN A 118 5.35 -10.07 -27.32
C ASN A 118 5.20 -10.54 -25.85
N ARG A 119 4.19 -11.39 -25.59
CA ARG A 119 3.97 -12.05 -24.31
C ARG A 119 5.17 -12.95 -23.98
N THR A 120 5.76 -12.74 -22.80
CA THR A 120 6.95 -13.45 -22.30
C THR A 120 6.82 -13.77 -20.81
N ILE A 121 7.29 -14.93 -20.42
CA ILE A 121 7.44 -15.32 -19.00
C ILE A 121 8.71 -14.66 -18.46
N LEU A 122 8.60 -13.97 -17.31
CA LEU A 122 9.73 -13.35 -16.60
C LEU A 122 10.16 -14.17 -15.37
N VAL A 123 9.21 -14.80 -14.69
CA VAL A 123 9.46 -15.68 -13.53
C VAL A 123 8.53 -16.89 -13.60
N ASP A 124 9.09 -18.09 -13.56
CA ASP A 124 8.42 -19.41 -13.54
C ASP A 124 8.98 -20.37 -12.50
N THR A 125 10.01 -19.94 -11.76
CA THR A 125 10.83 -20.77 -10.89
C THR A 125 10.93 -20.14 -9.51
N ASP A 126 10.96 -20.96 -8.46
CA ASP A 126 11.04 -20.48 -7.06
C ASP A 126 9.95 -19.43 -6.74
N ILE A 127 8.73 -19.67 -7.20
CA ILE A 127 7.53 -18.86 -7.04
C ILE A 127 6.37 -19.82 -6.76
N ILE A 128 5.49 -19.50 -5.80
CA ILE A 128 4.54 -20.47 -5.23
C ILE A 128 3.13 -19.90 -5.14
N TYR A 129 2.96 -18.74 -4.50
CA TYR A 129 1.65 -18.07 -4.41
C TYR A 129 1.80 -16.55 -4.42
N PRO A 130 2.20 -15.97 -5.57
CA PRO A 130 2.32 -14.53 -5.75
C PRO A 130 0.95 -13.82 -5.72
N THR A 131 0.79 -12.82 -4.87
CA THR A 131 -0.52 -12.23 -4.55
C THR A 131 -0.73 -10.83 -5.14
N ASP A 132 0.31 -10.03 -5.34
CA ASP A 132 0.21 -8.65 -5.82
C ASP A 132 1.49 -8.19 -6.57
N LEU A 133 1.38 -7.18 -7.42
CA LEU A 133 2.46 -6.64 -8.26
C LEU A 133 2.45 -5.10 -8.26
N VAL A 134 3.60 -4.49 -7.96
CA VAL A 134 3.78 -3.03 -8.07
C VAL A 134 5.11 -2.63 -8.71
N ILE A 135 5.12 -1.43 -9.31
CA ILE A 135 6.27 -0.89 -10.04
C ILE A 135 6.84 0.33 -9.31
N ASP A 136 8.16 0.37 -9.15
CA ASP A 136 8.91 1.58 -8.78
C ASP A 136 9.40 2.32 -10.04
N PHE A 137 8.62 3.31 -10.46
CA PHE A 137 8.94 4.14 -11.63
C PHE A 137 10.21 4.98 -11.47
N TYR A 138 10.77 5.13 -10.28
CA TYR A 138 11.99 5.90 -10.01
C TYR A 138 13.24 5.04 -9.83
N HIS A 139 13.11 3.73 -9.80
CA HIS A 139 14.24 2.80 -9.63
C HIS A 139 14.25 1.78 -10.76
N ASN A 140 14.70 2.21 -11.95
CA ASN A 140 14.78 1.37 -13.16
C ASN A 140 13.49 0.59 -13.49
N TYR A 141 12.33 1.20 -13.23
CA TYR A 141 11.01 0.57 -13.43
C TYR A 141 10.86 -0.80 -12.75
N ARG A 142 11.56 -1.00 -11.64
CA ARG A 142 11.66 -2.29 -10.94
C ARG A 142 10.31 -2.79 -10.48
N VAL A 143 10.02 -4.06 -10.78
CA VAL A 143 8.79 -4.75 -10.37
C VAL A 143 9.03 -5.43 -9.03
N TYR A 144 8.12 -5.22 -8.09
CA TYR A 144 8.09 -5.87 -6.78
C TYR A 144 6.82 -6.72 -6.67
N TRP A 145 6.93 -7.88 -6.01
CA TRP A 145 5.77 -8.73 -5.73
C TRP A 145 5.83 -9.34 -4.33
N THR A 146 4.66 -9.77 -3.88
CA THR A 146 4.46 -10.54 -2.65
C THR A 146 4.20 -11.99 -2.99
N ASP A 147 4.85 -12.93 -2.31
CA ASP A 147 4.48 -14.34 -2.32
C ASP A 147 4.05 -14.77 -0.92
N GLU A 148 2.76 -15.00 -0.75
CA GLU A 148 2.16 -15.29 0.57
C GLU A 148 2.57 -16.68 1.06
N LYS A 149 2.79 -17.65 0.15
CA LYS A 149 3.14 -19.03 0.52
C LYS A 149 4.64 -19.22 0.78
N LYS A 150 5.48 -18.42 0.11
CA LYS A 150 6.92 -18.32 0.35
C LYS A 150 7.28 -17.34 1.47
N GLU A 151 6.29 -16.61 1.99
CA GLU A 151 6.42 -15.60 3.05
C GLU A 151 7.45 -14.50 2.66
N SER A 152 7.52 -14.13 1.38
CA SER A 152 8.55 -13.22 0.84
C SER A 152 7.98 -11.97 0.16
N ILE A 153 8.76 -10.88 0.18
CA ILE A 153 8.71 -9.85 -0.86
C ILE A 153 9.96 -9.99 -1.73
N GLU A 154 9.75 -9.98 -3.03
CA GLU A 154 10.79 -10.13 -4.06
C GLU A 154 10.70 -8.99 -5.08
N SER A 155 11.76 -8.85 -5.88
CA SER A 155 11.80 -7.85 -6.93
C SER A 155 12.74 -8.22 -8.06
N MET A 156 12.49 -7.67 -9.25
CA MET A 156 13.29 -7.79 -10.46
C MET A 156 13.24 -6.50 -11.26
N ASN A 157 14.25 -6.22 -12.09
CA ASN A 157 14.17 -5.16 -13.08
C ASN A 157 13.00 -5.40 -14.06
N TYR A 158 12.60 -4.34 -14.77
CA TYR A 158 11.47 -4.37 -15.71
C TYR A 158 11.56 -5.43 -16.83
N ASP A 159 12.75 -5.96 -17.08
CA ASP A 159 13.10 -6.98 -18.07
C ASP A 159 13.31 -8.39 -17.47
N GLY A 160 13.04 -8.58 -16.18
CA GLY A 160 13.27 -9.83 -15.45
C GLY A 160 14.69 -10.02 -14.91
N THR A 161 15.63 -9.12 -15.21
CA THR A 161 17.01 -9.22 -14.69
C THR A 161 17.10 -8.82 -13.21
N ASP A 162 18.23 -9.15 -12.58
CA ASP A 162 18.53 -8.76 -11.18
C ASP A 162 17.43 -9.16 -10.18
N ARG A 163 16.90 -10.39 -10.30
CA ARG A 163 15.93 -10.91 -9.33
C ARG A 163 16.58 -11.09 -7.96
N ILE A 164 16.00 -10.46 -6.93
CA ILE A 164 16.44 -10.56 -5.54
C ILE A 164 15.26 -10.70 -4.58
N VAL A 165 15.48 -11.41 -3.46
CA VAL A 165 14.58 -11.37 -2.30
C VAL A 165 14.87 -10.11 -1.50
N ILE A 166 13.83 -9.32 -1.24
CA ILE A 166 13.90 -8.09 -0.44
C ILE A 166 13.76 -8.43 1.04
N ALA A 167 12.80 -9.29 1.39
CA ALA A 167 12.60 -9.73 2.77
C ALA A 167 11.93 -11.10 2.82
N HIS A 168 12.37 -11.93 3.76
CA HIS A 168 11.56 -13.02 4.31
C HIS A 168 10.82 -12.47 5.53
N ILE A 169 9.50 -12.56 5.49
CA ILE A 169 8.59 -11.85 6.40
C ILE A 169 7.98 -12.81 7.42
N GLY A 170 8.11 -14.12 7.20
CA GLY A 170 7.72 -15.16 8.16
C GLY A 170 6.21 -15.14 8.41
N ILE A 171 5.85 -15.21 9.70
CA ILE A 171 4.48 -15.17 10.25
C ILE A 171 3.66 -13.89 9.93
N HIS A 172 4.17 -12.99 9.09
CA HIS A 172 3.50 -11.78 8.62
C HIS A 172 3.31 -11.79 7.09
N ALA A 173 3.09 -12.99 6.55
CA ALA A 173 2.96 -13.31 5.13
C ALA A 173 2.20 -12.23 4.33
N PRO A 174 2.77 -11.72 3.23
CA PRO A 174 2.23 -10.53 2.58
C PRO A 174 1.16 -10.88 1.54
N HIS A 175 0.03 -10.16 1.58
CA HIS A 175 -1.13 -10.40 0.71
C HIS A 175 -1.36 -9.32 -0.36
N SER A 176 -1.06 -8.06 -0.05
CA SER A 176 -1.11 -6.96 -1.01
C SER A 176 -0.02 -5.94 -0.70
N LEU A 177 0.55 -5.34 -1.73
CA LEU A 177 1.76 -4.52 -1.70
C LEU A 177 1.53 -3.14 -2.35
N ASP A 178 2.17 -2.10 -1.84
CA ASP A 178 2.49 -0.92 -2.63
C ASP A 178 3.81 -0.25 -2.19
N ILE A 179 4.33 0.64 -3.02
CA ILE A 179 5.64 1.28 -2.87
C ILE A 179 5.52 2.82 -2.90
N PHE A 180 6.19 3.49 -1.97
CA PHE A 180 6.35 4.94 -2.02
C PHE A 180 7.66 5.42 -1.40
N GLY A 181 8.41 6.23 -2.16
CA GLY A 181 9.73 6.72 -1.77
C GLY A 181 10.74 5.58 -1.59
N SER A 182 11.22 5.41 -0.36
CA SER A 182 12.16 4.34 0.03
C SER A 182 11.49 3.15 0.71
N HIS A 183 10.16 3.08 0.76
CA HIS A 183 9.45 2.08 1.56
C HIS A 183 8.44 1.26 0.77
N LEU A 184 8.40 -0.03 1.09
CA LEU A 184 7.38 -0.99 0.70
C LEU A 184 6.37 -1.13 1.83
N TYR A 185 5.10 -1.24 1.47
CA TYR A 185 3.96 -1.31 2.39
C TYR A 185 3.11 -2.52 2.05
N TRP A 186 2.82 -3.39 3.02
CA TRP A 186 1.98 -4.56 2.74
C TRP A 186 0.97 -4.85 3.83
N ILE A 187 -0.18 -5.36 3.40
CA ILE A 187 -1.17 -5.97 4.28
C ILE A 187 -0.77 -7.42 4.57
N HIS A 188 -0.79 -7.79 5.85
CA HIS A 188 -0.95 -9.18 6.25
C HIS A 188 -2.44 -9.39 6.57
N ARG A 189 -3.09 -10.26 5.79
CA ARG A 189 -4.55 -10.43 5.79
C ARG A 189 -5.08 -11.03 7.10
N ASP A 190 -4.41 -12.05 7.63
CA ASP A 190 -4.90 -12.82 8.79
C ASP A 190 -4.81 -12.07 10.11
N ASN A 191 -3.68 -11.38 10.37
CA ASN A 191 -3.58 -10.51 11.55
C ASN A 191 -4.19 -9.10 11.34
N ARG A 192 -4.62 -8.80 10.10
CA ARG A 192 -5.28 -7.56 9.68
C ARG A 192 -4.46 -6.31 9.99
N SER A 193 -3.19 -6.32 9.62
CA SER A 193 -2.25 -5.22 9.89
C SER A 193 -1.54 -4.76 8.62
N LEU A 194 -1.17 -3.47 8.60
CA LEU A 194 -0.31 -2.87 7.59
C LEU A 194 1.11 -2.78 8.15
N TYR A 195 2.08 -3.27 7.39
CA TYR A 195 3.50 -3.19 7.69
C TYR A 195 4.25 -2.34 6.67
N MET A 196 5.45 -1.90 7.04
CA MET A 196 6.39 -1.17 6.21
C MET A 196 7.81 -1.75 6.35
N ILE A 197 8.58 -1.76 5.27
CA ILE A 197 10.04 -2.01 5.29
C ILE A 197 10.73 -1.10 4.27
N GLU A 198 12.04 -0.84 4.47
CA GLU A 198 12.86 -0.17 3.47
C GLU A 198 12.98 -1.05 2.20
N LYS A 199 12.87 -0.44 1.01
CA LYS A 199 12.65 -1.16 -0.25
C LYS A 199 13.85 -1.97 -0.77
N PHE A 200 15.00 -1.86 -0.14
CA PHE A 200 16.18 -2.70 -0.38
C PHE A 200 16.41 -3.72 0.76
N GLY A 201 15.38 -4.00 1.57
CA GLY A 201 15.42 -5.03 2.62
C GLY A 201 16.19 -4.61 3.87
N ARG A 202 16.47 -3.31 4.03
CA ARG A 202 17.30 -2.81 5.13
C ARG A 202 16.49 -2.62 6.40
N GLY A 203 16.97 -3.21 7.50
CA GLY A 203 16.34 -3.12 8.82
C GLY A 203 15.28 -4.18 9.05
N ILE A 204 14.32 -3.88 9.93
CA ILE A 204 13.22 -4.78 10.29
C ILE A 204 11.88 -4.21 9.81
N SER A 205 10.93 -5.10 9.56
CA SER A 205 9.55 -4.69 9.28
C SER A 205 8.95 -3.95 10.48
N THR A 206 8.24 -2.87 10.19
CA THR A 206 7.61 -2.00 11.19
C THR A 206 6.10 -2.04 11.02
N LEU A 207 5.36 -2.23 12.12
CA LEU A 207 3.90 -2.14 12.15
C LEU A 207 3.47 -0.68 11.96
N VAL A 208 2.67 -0.40 10.94
CA VAL A 208 2.16 0.95 10.64
C VAL A 208 0.74 1.14 11.19
N LEU A 209 -0.13 0.16 10.96
CA LEU A 209 -1.50 0.11 11.49
C LEU A 209 -1.86 -1.33 11.86
N ASP A 210 -2.65 -1.50 12.92
CA ASP A 210 -3.29 -2.76 13.29
C ASP A 210 -4.82 -2.70 13.19
N LYS A 211 -5.48 -3.84 13.39
CA LYS A 211 -6.95 -3.97 13.52
C LYS A 211 -7.73 -3.42 12.31
N LEU A 212 -7.18 -3.57 11.11
CA LEU A 212 -7.92 -3.32 9.88
C LEU A 212 -9.16 -4.24 9.81
N GLU A 213 -10.24 -3.76 9.22
CA GLU A 213 -11.42 -4.58 8.96
C GLU A 213 -11.27 -5.20 7.56
N SER A 214 -11.18 -6.53 7.49
CA SER A 214 -11.14 -7.32 6.25
C SER A 214 -10.29 -6.70 5.12
N PRO A 215 -9.00 -6.36 5.37
CA PRO A 215 -8.18 -5.70 4.37
C PRO A 215 -7.88 -6.64 3.20
N LEU A 216 -8.15 -6.19 1.97
CA LEU A 216 -7.88 -6.93 0.73
C LEU A 216 -6.68 -6.34 -0.03
N PHE A 217 -6.71 -5.04 -0.30
CA PHE A 217 -5.66 -4.34 -1.05
C PHE A 217 -5.16 -3.08 -0.35
N VAL A 218 -3.87 -2.77 -0.53
CA VAL A 218 -3.26 -1.48 -0.17
C VAL A 218 -2.82 -0.77 -1.44
N ARG A 219 -3.16 0.51 -1.57
CA ARG A 219 -2.73 1.37 -2.69
C ARG A 219 -2.43 2.77 -2.16
N ILE A 220 -1.36 3.38 -2.67
CA ILE A 220 -0.86 4.68 -2.23
C ILE A 220 -1.28 5.74 -3.25
N TYR A 221 -2.14 6.65 -2.81
CA TYR A 221 -2.56 7.80 -3.60
C TYR A 221 -1.63 8.99 -3.34
N HIS A 222 -0.79 9.32 -4.32
CA HIS A 222 0.08 10.50 -4.26
C HIS A 222 0.41 11.00 -5.68
N PRO A 223 0.50 12.32 -5.96
CA PRO A 223 0.81 12.84 -7.29
C PRO A 223 2.13 12.30 -7.89
N LEU A 224 3.13 12.04 -7.05
CA LEU A 224 4.40 11.44 -7.48
C LEU A 224 4.33 9.93 -7.78
N LYS A 225 3.23 9.22 -7.47
CA LYS A 225 3.11 7.78 -7.78
C LYS A 225 3.01 7.52 -9.29
N GLN A 226 2.54 8.53 -10.04
CA GLN A 226 2.29 8.49 -11.47
C GLN A 226 3.10 9.58 -12.16
N ILE A 227 4.22 9.21 -12.81
CA ILE A 227 5.09 10.17 -13.50
C ILE A 227 4.32 10.79 -14.67
N GLN A 228 4.14 12.11 -14.64
CA GLN A 228 3.36 12.85 -15.64
C GLN A 228 4.14 13.11 -16.95
N SER A 229 5.47 13.06 -16.91
CA SER A 229 6.37 13.43 -18.02
C SER A 229 6.80 12.22 -18.86
N GLY A 230 5.85 11.39 -19.30
CA GLY A 230 6.10 10.25 -20.19
C GLY A 230 5.77 10.55 -21.66
N PRO A 231 6.33 9.80 -22.63
CA PRO A 231 5.97 9.94 -24.03
C PRO A 231 4.52 9.50 -24.27
N ASN A 232 3.72 10.36 -24.92
CA ASN A 232 2.32 10.07 -25.24
C ASN A 232 2.05 10.16 -26.76
N PRO A 233 2.49 9.18 -27.57
CA PRO A 233 2.14 9.12 -28.99
C PRO A 233 0.62 9.01 -29.24
N CYS A 234 -0.15 8.50 -28.27
CA CYS A 234 -1.61 8.46 -28.36
C CYS A 234 -2.28 9.84 -28.40
N ALA A 235 -1.62 10.90 -27.90
CA ALA A 235 -2.14 12.26 -27.95
C ALA A 235 -2.34 12.80 -29.38
N THR A 236 -1.61 12.24 -30.38
CA THR A 236 -1.69 12.65 -31.79
C THR A 236 -2.08 11.49 -32.74
N ALA A 237 -2.48 10.34 -32.17
CA ALA A 237 -2.69 9.10 -32.91
C ALA A 237 -3.94 9.09 -33.82
N ASN A 238 -4.94 9.91 -33.49
CA ASN A 238 -6.27 9.97 -34.14
C ASN A 238 -6.97 8.59 -34.26
N CYS A 239 -6.78 7.69 -33.29
CA CYS A 239 -7.57 6.46 -33.19
C CYS A 239 -9.03 6.78 -32.85
N SER A 240 -10.00 6.12 -33.50
CA SER A 240 -11.42 6.46 -33.27
C SER A 240 -12.00 5.92 -31.96
N HIS A 241 -11.40 4.88 -31.37
CA HIS A 241 -11.88 4.25 -30.13
C HIS A 241 -10.79 4.17 -29.05
N LEU A 242 -9.97 3.11 -29.06
CA LEU A 242 -8.87 2.93 -28.12
C LEU A 242 -7.54 3.25 -28.78
N CYS A 243 -6.60 3.76 -27.98
CA CYS A 243 -5.20 3.88 -28.33
C CYS A 243 -4.39 3.39 -27.14
N VAL A 244 -3.53 2.40 -27.37
CA VAL A 244 -2.65 1.84 -26.35
C VAL A 244 -1.20 2.16 -26.68
N LEU A 245 -0.38 2.32 -25.64
CA LEU A 245 1.04 2.63 -25.75
C LEU A 245 1.84 1.36 -26.07
N LYS A 246 2.93 1.50 -26.82
CA LYS A 246 3.87 0.41 -27.15
C LYS A 246 5.31 0.87 -26.87
N PRO A 247 6.25 -0.05 -26.64
CA PRO A 247 7.65 0.31 -26.42
C PRO A 247 8.23 1.16 -27.54
N MET A 248 9.33 1.86 -27.21
CA MET A 248 10.01 2.81 -28.13
C MET A 248 9.11 4.00 -28.56
N SER A 249 8.21 4.46 -27.69
CA SER A 249 7.27 5.57 -27.95
C SER A 249 6.35 5.32 -29.14
N GLN A 250 5.91 4.08 -29.34
CA GLN A 250 4.95 3.69 -30.36
C GLN A 250 3.53 3.60 -29.78
N TYR A 251 2.53 3.41 -30.64
CA TYR A 251 1.14 3.22 -30.24
C TYR A 251 0.43 2.23 -31.17
N GLU A 252 -0.75 1.79 -30.77
CA GLU A 252 -1.66 1.05 -31.64
C GLU A 252 -3.12 1.42 -31.39
N CYS A 253 -3.90 1.55 -32.46
CA CYS A 253 -5.33 1.77 -32.39
C CYS A 253 -6.04 0.43 -32.21
N ILE A 254 -6.84 0.30 -31.16
CA ILE A 254 -7.55 -0.95 -30.82
C ILE A 254 -9.05 -0.74 -30.92
N CYS A 255 -9.74 -1.77 -31.40
CA CYS A 255 -11.17 -1.75 -31.61
C CYS A 255 -11.93 -2.46 -30.49
N PRO A 256 -13.16 -2.03 -30.16
CA PRO A 256 -14.03 -2.73 -29.22
C PRO A 256 -14.17 -4.22 -29.54
N PHE A 257 -14.46 -5.02 -28.52
CA PHE A 257 -14.69 -6.45 -28.65
C PHE A 257 -15.69 -6.79 -29.77
N ASN A 258 -15.40 -7.86 -30.53
CA ASN A 258 -16.14 -8.28 -31.73
C ASN A 258 -16.24 -7.25 -32.89
N THR A 259 -15.45 -6.17 -32.88
CA THR A 259 -15.40 -5.20 -33.99
C THR A 259 -14.01 -5.17 -34.64
N THR A 260 -13.96 -4.77 -35.91
CA THR A 260 -12.73 -4.78 -36.72
C THR A 260 -12.25 -3.38 -37.07
N ILE A 261 -10.94 -3.27 -37.32
CA ILE A 261 -10.33 -2.05 -37.84
C ILE A 261 -10.62 -1.90 -39.33
N GLN A 262 -10.84 -0.68 -39.78
CA GLN A 262 -11.03 -0.33 -41.18
C GLN A 262 -9.67 -0.24 -41.90
N GLN A 263 -9.71 -0.03 -43.22
CA GLN A 263 -8.51 0.01 -44.08
C GLN A 263 -7.49 1.11 -43.71
N ASP A 264 -7.89 2.11 -42.94
CA ASP A 264 -7.05 3.24 -42.52
C ASP A 264 -6.16 2.95 -41.29
N THR A 265 -6.28 1.76 -40.68
CA THR A 265 -5.57 1.33 -39.46
C THR A 265 -5.81 2.22 -38.22
N ARG A 266 -6.88 3.03 -38.21
CA ARG A 266 -7.19 3.98 -37.11
C ARG A 266 -8.65 4.02 -36.72
N THR A 267 -9.54 3.75 -37.67
CA THR A 267 -10.99 3.79 -37.48
C THR A 267 -11.53 2.37 -37.30
N CYS A 268 -12.28 2.15 -36.22
CA CYS A 268 -12.99 0.90 -36.00
C CYS A 268 -14.39 0.92 -36.61
N ASN A 269 -14.89 -0.23 -37.06
CA ASN A 269 -16.28 -0.42 -37.46
C ASN A 269 -17.16 -0.64 -36.22
N ALA A 270 -17.31 0.41 -35.42
CA ALA A 270 -18.01 0.39 -34.14
C ALA A 270 -18.69 1.75 -33.82
N PRO A 271 -19.78 1.80 -33.03
CA PRO A 271 -20.47 3.05 -32.69
C PRO A 271 -19.67 3.95 -31.74
N ILE A 272 -19.60 5.24 -32.05
CA ILE A 272 -19.01 6.25 -31.17
C ILE A 272 -20.02 6.64 -30.08
N VAL A 273 -19.75 6.23 -28.84
CA VAL A 273 -20.54 6.55 -27.65
C VAL A 273 -20.00 7.83 -27.00
N ALA A 274 -20.89 8.74 -26.57
CA ALA A 274 -20.51 9.96 -25.85
C ALA A 274 -19.74 9.65 -24.56
N ALA A 275 -18.80 10.51 -24.18
CA ALA A 275 -18.05 10.36 -22.93
C ALA A 275 -18.99 10.29 -21.72
N ARG A 276 -18.74 9.34 -20.81
CA ARG A 276 -19.50 9.28 -19.55
C ARG A 276 -19.03 10.43 -18.66
N GLU A 277 -19.92 10.98 -17.84
CA GLU A 277 -19.55 12.02 -16.88
C GLU A 277 -18.47 11.49 -15.93
N ASN A 278 -17.36 12.24 -15.80
CA ASN A 278 -16.31 11.91 -14.86
C ASN A 278 -16.85 12.03 -13.44
N VAL A 279 -16.54 11.04 -12.60
CA VAL A 279 -16.79 11.08 -11.16
C VAL A 279 -16.17 12.36 -10.57
N VAL A 280 -16.95 13.08 -9.76
CA VAL A 280 -16.47 14.30 -9.10
C VAL A 280 -15.31 13.96 -8.15
N GLN A 281 -14.10 14.38 -8.56
CA GLN A 281 -12.86 14.07 -7.86
C GLN A 281 -12.88 14.56 -6.42
N CYS A 282 -12.54 13.67 -5.49
CA CYS A 282 -12.44 14.01 -4.08
C CYS A 282 -11.16 14.82 -3.81
N ASN A 283 -11.32 16.09 -3.42
CA ASN A 283 -10.20 17.01 -3.16
C ASN A 283 -9.81 17.11 -1.67
N CYS A 284 -10.38 16.28 -0.79
CA CYS A 284 -10.01 16.23 0.62
C CYS A 284 -8.65 15.55 0.81
N LEU A 285 -7.72 16.19 1.52
CA LEU A 285 -6.41 15.61 1.83
C LEU A 285 -6.48 14.73 3.09
N HIS A 286 -6.72 15.33 4.27
CA HIS A 286 -6.80 14.60 5.56
C HIS A 286 -8.26 14.53 6.03
N GLY A 287 -9.14 14.00 5.17
CA GLY A 287 -10.58 14.01 5.38
C GLY A 287 -11.34 13.09 4.43
N LYS A 288 -12.65 13.00 4.65
CA LYS A 288 -13.59 12.24 3.82
C LYS A 288 -14.46 13.20 3.00
N CYS A 289 -14.61 12.94 1.71
CA CYS A 289 -15.61 13.63 0.90
C CYS A 289 -17.04 13.28 1.32
N VAL A 290 -17.87 14.32 1.40
CA VAL A 290 -19.33 14.23 1.55
C VAL A 290 -19.95 14.71 0.26
N TYR A 291 -20.86 13.92 -0.27
CA TYR A 291 -21.56 14.16 -1.52
C TYR A 291 -23.07 14.20 -1.25
N HIS A 292 -23.77 15.07 -1.98
CA HIS A 292 -25.22 15.11 -2.06
C HIS A 292 -25.64 14.34 -3.32
N VAL A 293 -26.80 13.69 -3.28
CA VAL A 293 -27.43 13.07 -4.45
C VAL A 293 -28.67 13.87 -4.75
N ASP A 294 -28.71 14.50 -5.92
CA ASP A 294 -29.87 15.27 -6.34
C ASP A 294 -30.95 14.34 -6.92
N GLU A 295 -32.19 14.83 -7.04
CA GLU A 295 -33.34 14.01 -7.50
C GLU A 295 -33.13 13.36 -8.88
N ASN A 296 -32.23 13.92 -9.70
CA ASN A 296 -31.83 13.39 -11.01
C ASN A 296 -30.71 12.33 -10.96
N SER A 297 -30.35 11.80 -9.78
CA SER A 297 -29.27 10.80 -9.59
C SER A 297 -27.83 11.28 -9.90
N HIS A 298 -27.63 12.58 -10.15
CA HIS A 298 -26.29 13.17 -10.20
C HIS A 298 -25.77 13.41 -8.77
N SER A 299 -24.46 13.21 -8.60
CA SER A 299 -23.78 13.43 -7.33
C SER A 299 -22.95 14.70 -7.32
N GLN A 300 -23.25 15.59 -6.37
CA GLN A 300 -22.50 16.82 -6.18
C GLN A 300 -21.62 16.71 -4.93
N LEU A 301 -20.30 16.92 -5.07
CA LEU A 301 -19.40 17.02 -3.93
C LEU A 301 -19.78 18.25 -3.10
N THR A 302 -20.22 18.03 -1.86
CA THR A 302 -20.72 19.07 -0.95
C THR A 302 -19.61 19.63 -0.04
N GLY A 303 -18.55 18.85 0.20
CA GLY A 303 -17.38 19.28 0.95
C GLY A 303 -16.63 18.14 1.64
N CYS A 304 -15.80 18.49 2.62
CA CYS A 304 -14.95 17.56 3.36
C CYS A 304 -15.30 17.49 4.86
N VAL A 305 -15.32 16.28 5.41
CA VAL A 305 -15.28 16.03 6.86
C VAL A 305 -13.84 15.72 7.25
N CYS A 306 -13.21 16.64 7.98
CA CYS A 306 -11.81 16.51 8.35
C CYS A 306 -11.58 15.54 9.50
N LEU A 307 -10.42 14.89 9.47
CA LEU A 307 -9.98 14.01 10.54
C LEU A 307 -9.55 14.84 11.77
N PRO A 308 -9.57 14.24 12.98
CA PRO A 308 -9.09 14.91 14.19
C PRO A 308 -7.65 15.39 14.00
N GLY A 309 -7.39 16.67 14.30
CA GLY A 309 -6.09 17.29 14.01
C GLY A 309 -6.03 18.08 12.69
N TYR A 310 -7.10 18.10 11.89
CA TYR A 310 -7.17 18.84 10.61
C TYR A 310 -8.43 19.71 10.47
N LYS A 311 -8.30 20.77 9.67
CA LYS A 311 -9.33 21.76 9.34
C LYS A 311 -9.09 22.34 7.94
N GLY A 312 -9.98 23.22 7.50
CA GLY A 312 -9.97 23.79 6.15
C GLY A 312 -11.02 23.12 5.25
N THR A 313 -11.38 23.75 4.14
CA THR A 313 -12.40 23.23 3.22
C THR A 313 -12.01 21.90 2.59
N ASN A 314 -10.71 21.66 2.42
CA ASN A 314 -10.13 20.45 1.85
C ASN A 314 -9.34 19.62 2.89
N CYS A 315 -9.46 19.93 4.19
CA CYS A 315 -8.71 19.25 5.26
C CYS A 315 -7.19 19.25 5.03
N ASP A 316 -6.71 20.39 4.57
CA ASP A 316 -5.35 20.72 4.18
C ASP A 316 -4.54 21.38 5.30
N THR A 317 -5.23 22.02 6.26
CA THR A 317 -4.61 22.74 7.36
C THR A 317 -4.59 21.90 8.64
N ARG A 318 -3.43 21.65 9.24
CA ARG A 318 -3.35 21.04 10.57
C ARG A 318 -3.98 21.97 11.61
N SER A 319 -4.86 21.45 12.47
CA SER A 319 -5.37 22.22 13.60
C SER A 319 -4.28 22.30 14.67
N GLU A 320 -3.74 23.51 14.88
CA GLU A 320 -2.98 23.85 16.08
C GLU A 320 -3.67 23.26 17.33
N PRO A 321 -2.95 22.53 18.20
CA PRO A 321 -3.52 22.09 19.46
C PRO A 321 -3.95 23.33 20.23
N SER A 322 -5.20 23.37 20.66
CA SER A 322 -5.74 24.50 21.41
C SER A 322 -5.02 24.64 22.75
N ILE A 323 -3.95 25.45 22.76
CA ILE A 323 -3.22 25.83 23.96
C ILE A 323 -4.25 26.32 24.97
N LEU A 324 -4.34 25.59 26.08
CA LEU A 324 -5.35 25.79 27.11
C LEU A 324 -5.28 27.24 27.60
N THR A 325 -6.26 28.05 27.19
CA THR A 325 -6.25 29.50 27.41
C THR A 325 -5.98 29.81 28.89
N GLY A 326 -5.05 30.74 29.14
CA GLY A 326 -4.18 30.75 30.33
C GLY A 326 -4.87 30.77 31.70
N HIS A 327 -6.18 31.04 31.76
CA HIS A 327 -6.98 30.96 32.98
C HIS A 327 -6.94 29.60 33.67
N LYS A 328 -6.86 28.47 32.95
CA LYS A 328 -6.79 27.14 33.61
C LYS A 328 -5.40 26.79 34.15
N PHE A 329 -4.33 27.22 33.47
CA PHE A 329 -2.97 27.07 34.01
C PHE A 329 -2.77 27.94 35.26
N GLY A 330 -3.30 29.16 35.28
CA GLY A 330 -3.25 30.04 36.47
C GLY A 330 -3.85 29.39 37.72
N ILE A 331 -4.99 28.68 37.58
CA ILE A 331 -5.63 27.96 38.70
C ILE A 331 -4.76 26.80 39.18
N VAL A 332 -4.21 25.99 38.27
CA VAL A 332 -3.35 24.85 38.65
C VAL A 332 -2.08 25.32 39.36
N ILE A 333 -1.43 26.36 38.84
CA ILE A 333 -0.23 26.96 39.45
C ILE A 333 -0.57 27.56 40.83
N ALA A 334 -1.68 28.29 40.96
CA ALA A 334 -2.11 28.84 42.24
C ALA A 334 -2.40 27.76 43.30
N VAL A 335 -3.01 26.64 42.91
CA VAL A 335 -3.24 25.49 43.82
C VAL A 335 -1.92 24.84 44.24
N VAL A 336 -0.99 24.59 43.31
CA VAL A 336 0.33 24.00 43.62
C VAL A 336 1.14 24.92 44.54
N VAL A 337 1.20 26.21 44.25
CA VAL A 337 1.88 27.21 45.10
C VAL A 337 1.23 27.29 46.49
N GLY A 338 -0.11 27.29 46.57
CA GLY A 338 -0.83 27.26 47.83
C GLY A 338 -0.50 26.04 48.68
N LEU A 339 -0.46 24.85 48.08
CA LEU A 339 -0.10 23.61 48.77
C LEU A 339 1.36 23.61 49.27
N LEU A 340 2.30 24.17 48.48
CA LEU A 340 3.71 24.32 48.88
C LEU A 340 3.89 25.32 50.03
N LEU A 341 3.13 26.42 50.04
CA LEU A 341 3.15 27.37 51.16
C LEU A 341 2.59 26.75 52.45
N ILE A 342 1.53 25.92 52.34
CA ILE A 342 0.98 25.18 53.48
C ILE A 342 1.98 24.12 53.99
N SER A 343 2.69 23.41 53.10
CA SER A 343 3.71 22.43 53.52
C SER A 343 4.91 23.11 54.21
N LEU A 344 5.33 24.28 53.74
CA LEU A 344 6.39 25.08 54.38
C LEU A 344 5.95 25.64 55.75
N LEU A 345 4.72 26.14 55.87
CA LEU A 345 4.18 26.62 57.15
C LEU A 345 4.05 25.49 58.18
N THR A 346 3.52 24.33 57.77
CA THR A 346 3.40 23.17 58.66
C THR A 346 4.78 22.62 59.06
N PHE A 347 5.75 22.55 58.14
CA PHE A 347 7.13 22.19 58.46
C PHE A 347 7.78 23.19 59.43
N GLY A 348 7.59 24.49 59.21
CA GLY A 348 8.07 25.55 60.11
C GLY A 348 7.50 25.43 61.52
N LEU A 349 6.19 25.20 61.66
CA LEU A 349 5.53 24.96 62.96
C LEU A 349 6.04 23.69 63.65
N ILE A 350 6.27 22.61 62.90
CA ILE A 350 6.88 21.37 63.41
C ILE A 350 8.29 21.64 63.94
N GLN A 351 9.11 22.41 63.20
CA GLN A 351 10.46 22.78 63.63
C GLN A 351 10.49 23.71 64.85
N LEU A 352 9.53 24.65 64.96
CA LEU A 352 9.37 25.51 66.14
C LEU A 352 8.96 24.72 67.39
N LYS A 353 8.10 23.70 67.24
CA LYS A 353 7.82 22.72 68.29
C LYS A 353 9.06 21.90 68.65
N ARG A 354 9.78 21.36 67.64
CA ARG A 354 10.99 20.54 67.84
C ARG A 354 12.13 21.28 68.55
N LYS A 355 12.28 22.59 68.31
CA LYS A 355 13.26 23.45 68.98
C LYS A 355 12.81 23.99 70.35
N GLY A 356 11.69 23.50 70.90
CA GLY A 356 11.22 23.86 72.24
C GLY A 356 10.82 25.33 72.45
N LYS A 357 10.72 26.13 71.38
CA LYS A 357 10.44 27.57 71.43
C LYS A 357 8.95 27.93 71.43
N LEU A 358 8.07 26.92 71.32
CA LEU A 358 6.62 27.10 71.42
C LEU A 358 6.15 26.65 72.81
N GLN A 359 5.99 27.60 73.73
CA GLN A 359 5.33 27.34 75.02
C GLN A 359 3.85 26.96 74.79
N SER A 360 3.27 26.19 75.72
CA SER A 360 1.94 25.62 75.59
C SER A 360 0.85 26.69 75.45
N ILE A 361 0.31 26.87 74.24
CA ILE A 361 -0.96 27.58 74.02
C ILE A 361 -2.12 26.62 74.32
N SER A 362 -2.20 26.19 75.59
CA SER A 362 -3.34 25.47 76.14
C SER A 362 -4.30 26.48 76.77
N ASN A 363 -5.05 27.20 75.93
CA ASN A 363 -6.38 27.77 76.18
C ASN A 363 -6.77 28.74 75.05
N ILE A 364 -7.41 28.20 73.99
CA ILE A 364 -8.22 28.98 73.05
C ILE A 364 -9.60 28.33 73.02
N GLN A 365 -10.60 29.02 73.57
CA GLN A 365 -12.01 28.64 73.39
C GLN A 365 -12.44 29.01 71.97
N LEU A 366 -12.60 28.00 71.11
CA LEU A 366 -13.15 28.21 69.77
C LEU A 366 -14.66 28.55 69.85
N PRO A 367 -15.14 29.52 69.06
CA PRO A 367 -16.58 29.78 68.91
C PRO A 367 -17.35 28.54 68.44
N THR A 368 -18.59 28.41 68.91
CA THR A 368 -19.46 27.24 68.71
C THR A 368 -19.66 26.84 67.24
N GLY A 369 -19.59 27.79 66.30
CA GLY A 369 -19.73 27.54 64.86
C GLY A 369 -18.61 26.70 64.22
N VAL A 370 -17.42 26.58 64.82
CA VAL A 370 -16.33 25.74 64.25
C VAL A 370 -16.51 24.26 64.64
N ARG A 371 -17.20 23.98 65.75
CA ARG A 371 -17.42 22.61 66.26
C ARG A 371 -18.40 21.81 65.39
N THR A 372 -19.41 22.48 64.83
CA THR A 372 -20.40 21.86 63.92
C THR A 372 -19.78 21.44 62.60
N THR A 373 -18.91 22.27 62.01
CA THR A 373 -18.28 21.96 60.71
C THR A 373 -17.34 20.75 60.78
N MET A 374 -16.56 20.60 61.87
CA MET A 374 -15.70 19.42 62.05
C MET A 374 -16.47 18.12 62.27
N ASN A 375 -17.62 18.16 62.96
CA ASN A 375 -18.47 16.97 63.13
C ASN A 375 -19.16 16.56 61.82
N ASN A 376 -19.54 17.50 60.97
CA ASN A 376 -20.10 17.19 59.65
C ASN A 376 -19.07 16.52 58.72
N ILE A 377 -17.81 16.98 58.72
CA ILE A 377 -16.72 16.36 57.94
C ILE A 377 -16.43 14.94 58.45
N ARG A 378 -16.39 14.72 59.76
CA ARG A 378 -16.20 13.37 60.35
C ARG A 378 -17.33 12.41 59.97
N ASN A 379 -18.58 12.87 59.94
CA ASN A 379 -19.75 12.07 59.55
C ASN A 379 -19.87 11.82 58.03
N PHE A 380 -19.20 12.64 57.19
CA PHE A 380 -19.12 12.40 55.76
C PHE A 380 -18.11 11.27 55.45
N ILE A 381 -16.93 11.31 56.10
CA ILE A 381 -15.86 10.33 55.89
C ILE A 381 -16.27 8.91 56.36
N THR A 382 -17.12 8.77 57.37
CA THR A 382 -17.65 7.47 57.82
C THR A 382 -18.81 6.94 56.97
N ARG A 383 -19.34 7.72 56.00
CA ARG A 383 -20.43 7.30 55.12
C ARG A 383 -19.98 6.75 53.77
N SER A 384 -18.72 6.98 53.36
CA SER A 384 -18.18 6.56 52.07
C SER A 384 -17.54 5.16 52.06
N THR A 385 -17.55 4.42 53.16
CA THR A 385 -16.91 3.09 53.30
C THR A 385 -17.94 1.94 53.40
N ASN A 386 -18.95 1.96 52.54
CA ASN A 386 -19.86 0.81 52.33
C ASN A 386 -20.27 0.71 50.85
N ILE A 387 -19.36 0.19 50.03
CA ILE A 387 -19.67 -0.33 48.69
C ILE A 387 -19.14 -1.76 48.64
N ASN A 388 -20.04 -2.71 48.38
CA ASN A 388 -19.70 -4.14 48.34
C ASN A 388 -18.81 -4.45 47.13
N ILE A 389 -17.61 -4.98 47.39
CA ILE A 389 -16.73 -5.52 46.35
C ILE A 389 -16.98 -7.03 46.25
N VAL A 390 -17.54 -7.46 45.11
CA VAL A 390 -17.62 -8.89 44.76
C VAL A 390 -16.22 -9.40 44.44
N ARG A 391 -15.82 -10.53 45.05
CA ARG A 391 -14.54 -11.18 44.76
C ARG A 391 -14.57 -11.86 43.40
N PHE A 392 -13.50 -11.69 42.62
CA PHE A 392 -13.00 -12.74 41.73
C PHE A 392 -11.49 -12.91 41.94
N GLN A 393 -11.01 -14.15 41.77
CA GLN A 393 -9.68 -14.55 42.24
C GLN A 393 -8.52 -14.05 41.36
N ARG A 394 -7.36 -13.92 42.00
CA ARG A 394 -6.05 -13.63 41.40
C ARG A 394 -5.21 -14.90 41.38
N SER A 395 -4.58 -15.22 40.26
CA SER A 395 -3.36 -16.04 40.22
C SER A 395 -2.13 -15.13 40.09
N GLN A 396 -0.97 -15.63 40.55
CA GLN A 396 0.30 -14.89 40.68
C GLN A 396 1.21 -15.18 39.45
N SER A 397 2.10 -14.28 39.04
CA SER A 397 3.51 -14.16 39.50
C SER A 397 4.06 -12.73 39.20
N SER A 398 4.80 -12.00 40.05
CA SER A 398 6.22 -12.10 40.47
C SER A 398 7.23 -12.24 39.32
N ALA A 399 8.37 -11.54 39.19
CA ALA A 399 9.02 -10.39 39.87
C ALA A 399 10.37 -10.07 39.12
N ALA A 400 11.10 -8.95 39.23
CA ALA A 400 10.86 -7.54 39.62
C ALA A 400 12.15 -6.69 39.38
N ARG A 401 12.04 -5.35 39.27
CA ARG A 401 13.14 -4.32 39.14
C ARG A 401 13.80 -4.24 37.74
N ASP A 402 14.39 -3.12 37.29
CA ASP A 402 14.87 -1.91 37.99
C ASP A 402 14.70 -0.57 37.22
N MET A 403 15.21 0.53 37.80
CA MET A 403 14.89 1.95 37.48
C MET A 403 15.79 2.66 36.44
N SER A 404 15.17 3.55 35.64
CA SER A 404 15.68 4.79 34.99
C SER A 404 17.12 4.91 34.42
N THR A 405 17.21 5.33 33.16
CA THR A 405 17.73 6.67 32.77
C THR A 405 17.26 7.07 31.37
N ILE A 406 16.90 8.34 31.18
CA ILE A 406 16.62 8.93 29.86
C ILE A 406 17.88 9.70 29.44
N GLU A 407 18.61 9.19 28.45
CA GLU A 407 19.54 9.99 27.66
C GLU A 407 19.18 9.86 26.18
N SER A 408 18.96 10.99 25.52
CA SER A 408 18.60 11.09 24.11
C SER A 408 19.86 11.02 23.23
N PRO A 409 19.99 10.06 22.31
CA PRO A 409 21.07 10.07 21.32
C PRO A 409 20.83 11.15 20.24
N PRO A 410 21.88 11.64 19.56
CA PRO A 410 21.82 12.86 18.75
C PRO A 410 21.10 12.65 17.41
N VAL A 411 20.31 13.66 17.01
CA VAL A 411 19.65 13.71 15.70
C VAL A 411 20.69 14.07 14.63
N PHE A 412 21.04 13.10 13.78
CA PHE A 412 21.80 13.35 12.55
C PHE A 412 20.87 13.94 11.47
N ALA A 413 21.14 15.17 11.05
CA ALA A 413 20.46 15.79 9.92
C ALA A 413 21.09 15.33 8.59
N ASN A 414 20.27 14.88 7.63
CA ASN A 414 20.70 14.59 6.27
C ASN A 414 20.54 15.84 5.38
N PRO A 415 21.59 16.45 4.80
CA PRO A 415 21.52 17.85 4.31
C PRO A 415 20.84 18.10 2.95
N MET A 416 20.33 17.08 2.25
CA MET A 416 20.03 17.17 0.81
C MET A 416 18.67 17.78 0.40
N PHE A 417 17.89 18.37 1.31
CA PHE A 417 16.55 18.92 1.00
C PHE A 417 16.25 20.33 1.56
N SER A 418 17.27 21.18 1.68
CA SER A 418 17.10 22.59 2.10
C SER A 418 17.72 23.59 1.12
N ALA A 419 17.30 23.56 -0.16
CA ALA A 419 17.78 24.50 -1.18
C ALA A 419 16.81 24.82 -2.35
N THR A 420 15.48 24.79 -2.16
CA THR A 420 14.52 25.34 -3.16
C THR A 420 13.16 25.71 -2.54
N ALA A 421 13.10 26.81 -1.77
CA ALA A 421 11.84 27.39 -1.30
C ALA A 421 11.96 28.88 -0.90
N SER A 422 12.44 29.74 -1.80
CA SER A 422 12.29 31.21 -1.63
C SER A 422 12.21 31.92 -2.98
N ASN A 423 11.00 32.24 -3.42
CA ASN A 423 10.75 33.17 -4.52
C ASN A 423 9.85 34.31 -4.03
N GLN A 424 10.45 35.51 -3.92
CA GLN A 424 9.75 36.78 -4.13
C GLN A 424 10.38 37.46 -5.34
N PRO A 425 9.61 38.23 -6.14
CA PRO A 425 10.05 38.67 -7.45
C PRO A 425 10.88 39.96 -7.39
N ALA A 426 11.94 40.01 -8.21
CA ALA A 426 12.59 41.26 -8.61
C ALA A 426 12.86 41.20 -10.13
N GLN A 427 12.46 42.25 -10.85
CA GLN A 427 12.76 42.40 -12.28
C GLN A 427 14.11 43.10 -12.49
N VAL A 428 14.98 42.54 -13.33
CA VAL A 428 15.93 43.29 -14.19
C VAL A 428 16.10 42.53 -15.52
N SER A 429 16.39 43.27 -16.59
CA SER A 429 16.29 42.85 -17.99
C SER A 429 17.60 42.37 -18.64
N ALA A 430 17.43 41.73 -19.81
CA ALA A 430 18.29 41.80 -21.01
C ALA A 430 19.38 40.73 -21.30
N SER A 431 19.05 39.92 -22.31
CA SER A 431 19.88 39.54 -23.48
C SER A 431 20.89 38.36 -23.40
N PRO A 432 21.16 37.67 -24.53
CA PRO A 432 21.52 36.26 -24.53
C PRO A 432 22.98 35.96 -24.96
N SER A 433 23.49 34.79 -24.52
CA SER A 433 24.69 34.14 -25.06
C SER A 433 24.44 32.65 -25.29
N GLU A 434 25.09 32.10 -26.32
CA GLU A 434 24.86 30.74 -26.84
C GLU A 434 25.27 29.61 -25.87
N PRO A 435 24.66 28.41 -25.98
CA PRO A 435 25.02 27.27 -25.14
C PRO A 435 26.32 26.59 -25.59
N ALA A 436 27.21 26.32 -24.64
CA ALA A 436 28.39 25.49 -24.87
C ALA A 436 27.98 24.02 -25.15
N LYS A 437 28.59 23.43 -26.19
CA LYS A 437 28.40 22.02 -26.55
C LYS A 437 29.04 21.10 -25.51
N LEU A 438 28.30 20.14 -24.98
CA LEU A 438 28.85 19.00 -24.25
C LEU A 438 28.84 17.78 -25.17
N ASN A 439 30.01 17.17 -25.37
CA ASN A 439 30.14 15.98 -26.23
C ASN A 439 29.52 14.76 -25.55
N ILE A 440 28.64 14.05 -26.27
CA ILE A 440 28.15 12.73 -25.88
C ILE A 440 29.02 11.70 -26.58
N GLU A 441 29.76 10.89 -25.82
CA GLU A 441 30.41 9.70 -26.37
C GLU A 441 29.36 8.65 -26.72
N THR A 442 29.28 8.32 -28.00
CA THR A 442 28.38 7.29 -28.53
C THR A 442 28.96 5.90 -28.29
N TYR A 443 28.41 5.15 -27.34
CA TYR A 443 28.66 3.71 -27.24
C TYR A 443 28.00 2.95 -28.41
N PRO A 444 28.69 2.01 -29.08
CA PRO A 444 28.12 1.23 -30.17
C PRO A 444 27.12 0.17 -29.65
N PRO A 445 26.11 -0.21 -30.44
CA PRO A 445 25.13 -1.22 -30.04
C PRO A 445 25.74 -2.63 -29.98
N PRO A 446 25.27 -3.50 -29.07
CA PRO A 446 25.76 -4.88 -28.96
C PRO A 446 25.44 -5.71 -30.21
N SER A 447 26.43 -6.48 -30.67
CA SER A 447 26.34 -7.32 -31.87
C SER A 447 25.46 -8.56 -31.68
N LYS A 448 24.66 -8.89 -32.69
CA LYS A 448 23.82 -10.10 -32.74
C LYS A 448 24.64 -11.39 -32.54
N PRO A 449 24.19 -12.38 -31.74
CA PRO A 449 24.87 -13.66 -31.61
C PRO A 449 24.70 -14.54 -32.86
N THR A 450 25.81 -15.07 -33.36
CA THR A 450 25.86 -15.91 -34.56
C THR A 450 25.42 -17.35 -34.28
N ARG A 451 24.49 -17.88 -35.09
CA ARG A 451 23.93 -19.23 -34.97
C ARG A 451 25.01 -20.30 -35.25
N LYS A 452 25.43 -21.06 -34.23
CA LYS A 452 26.21 -22.31 -34.41
C LYS A 452 25.26 -23.51 -34.49
N GLY A 453 25.56 -24.46 -35.39
CA GLY A 453 24.70 -25.62 -35.67
C GLY A 453 24.69 -26.66 -34.55
N ALA A 454 23.58 -27.40 -34.45
CA ALA A 454 23.41 -28.49 -33.48
C ALA A 454 24.13 -29.77 -33.91
N PRO A 455 24.68 -30.58 -32.96
CA PRO A 455 25.17 -31.92 -33.25
C PRO A 455 24.01 -32.91 -33.45
N THR A 456 24.15 -33.83 -34.40
CA THR A 456 23.18 -34.89 -34.69
C THR A 456 23.22 -36.03 -33.66
N SER A 457 22.06 -36.42 -33.12
CA SER A 457 21.90 -37.62 -32.30
C SER A 457 21.44 -38.84 -33.14
N PRO A 458 21.87 -40.08 -32.81
CA PRO A 458 21.49 -41.29 -33.54
C PRO A 458 20.07 -41.78 -33.19
N PRO A 459 19.42 -42.56 -34.07
CA PRO A 459 17.99 -42.87 -33.96
C PRO A 459 17.67 -43.88 -32.84
N ARG A 460 16.62 -43.60 -32.06
CA ARG A 460 16.12 -44.48 -31.00
C ARG A 460 15.09 -45.47 -31.54
N ARG A 461 15.34 -46.76 -31.31
CA ARG A 461 14.47 -47.90 -31.69
C ARG A 461 13.09 -47.76 -31.06
N GLN A 462 12.02 -47.89 -31.85
CA GLN A 462 10.68 -48.14 -31.32
C GLN A 462 10.63 -49.57 -30.73
N VAL A 463 10.03 -49.71 -29.54
CA VAL A 463 9.71 -51.01 -28.94
C VAL A 463 8.20 -51.04 -28.72
N HIS A 464 7.55 -52.04 -29.30
CA HIS A 464 6.13 -52.29 -29.19
C HIS A 464 5.92 -53.25 -28.01
N PHE A 465 4.98 -52.96 -27.11
CA PHE A 465 4.59 -53.87 -26.03
C PHE A 465 3.09 -54.11 -26.04
N ASP A 466 2.75 -55.40 -25.96
CA ASP A 466 1.43 -56.00 -26.12
C ASP A 466 0.70 -56.06 -24.74
N PRO A 467 -0.59 -55.70 -24.61
CA PRO A 467 -1.20 -55.48 -23.30
C PRO A 467 -1.95 -56.71 -22.75
N GLN A 468 -1.23 -57.73 -22.22
CA GLN A 468 -1.85 -58.79 -21.40
C GLN A 468 -0.95 -59.35 -20.28
N SER A 469 -1.24 -58.98 -19.01
CA SER A 469 -1.09 -59.87 -17.84
C SER A 469 -1.77 -59.26 -16.60
N LYS A 470 -2.52 -60.08 -15.84
CA LYS A 470 -3.14 -59.75 -14.55
C LYS A 470 -2.30 -60.23 -13.37
N GLU A 471 -2.39 -59.50 -12.25
CA GLU A 471 -2.20 -59.95 -10.84
C GLU A 471 -0.82 -60.58 -10.49
N THR A 472 -0.26 -60.48 -9.28
CA THR A 472 -0.87 -60.45 -7.94
C THR A 472 -0.19 -59.49 -6.94
N ASP A 473 -0.88 -59.29 -5.81
CA ASP A 473 -0.46 -58.55 -4.62
C ASP A 473 0.69 -59.21 -3.81
N HIS A 474 1.14 -58.48 -2.76
CA HIS A 474 2.16 -58.82 -1.74
C HIS A 474 3.64 -58.71 -2.11
N ASP A 475 4.34 -57.72 -1.51
CA ASP A 475 5.05 -58.03 -0.24
C ASP A 475 5.34 -56.79 0.63
N LYS A 476 5.66 -57.00 1.91
CA LYS A 476 5.86 -55.94 2.94
C LYS A 476 7.33 -55.76 3.38
N ALA A 477 7.60 -54.55 3.89
CA ALA A 477 8.49 -54.21 5.00
C ALA A 477 9.95 -53.72 4.75
N ASN A 478 10.21 -52.54 5.34
CA ASN A 478 11.39 -52.11 6.12
C ASN A 478 12.81 -52.05 5.52
N LEU A 479 13.41 -50.84 5.60
CA LEU A 479 14.77 -50.44 6.02
C LEU A 479 15.05 -49.03 5.40
N VAL A 480 15.11 -47.89 6.10
CA VAL A 480 15.91 -47.45 7.26
C VAL A 480 17.43 -47.33 6.97
N VAL A 481 17.87 -46.09 6.71
CA VAL A 481 19.23 -45.51 6.94
C VAL A 481 20.36 -46.09 6.03
N ARG A 482 21.08 -45.27 5.25
CA ARG A 482 22.08 -44.30 5.75
C ARG A 482 22.52 -43.26 4.71
N SER A 483 23.03 -42.13 5.21
CA SER A 483 23.77 -41.11 4.46
C SER A 483 25.23 -41.52 4.22
N SER A 484 25.83 -41.01 3.15
CA SER A 484 27.28 -40.94 2.97
C SER A 484 27.68 -39.66 2.25
N SER A 485 28.21 -38.71 3.00
CA SER A 485 29.07 -37.64 2.49
C SER A 485 30.49 -38.16 2.27
N SER A 486 31.12 -37.82 1.16
CA SER A 486 32.59 -37.81 1.06
C SER A 486 33.01 -36.69 0.11
N SER A 487 33.72 -35.71 0.66
CA SER A 487 34.48 -34.71 -0.08
C SER A 487 35.85 -35.27 -0.49
N ASP A 488 36.64 -34.39 -1.13
CA ASP A 488 38.10 -34.42 -1.28
C ASP A 488 38.67 -34.98 -2.59
N ALA A 489 38.86 -34.05 -3.54
CA ALA A 489 40.05 -33.92 -4.37
C ALA A 489 40.28 -32.42 -4.66
#